data_AF-A0A7I7S9Y8-F1
#
_entry.id   AF-A0A7I7S9Y8-F1
#
_cell.length_a   1.000
_cell.length_b   1.000
_cell.length_c   1.000
_cell.angle_alpha   90.00
_cell.angle_beta   90.00
_cell.angle_gamma   90.00
#
_symmetry.space_group_name_H-M   'P 1'
#
loop_
_entity.id
_entity.type
_entity.pdbx_description
1 polymer ?
#
loop_
_entity_poly.entity_id
_entity_poly.type
_entity_poly.pdbx_seq_one_letter_code
_entity_poly.pdbx_strand_id
1 'polypeptide(L)'
;MKITPANVRGGADRISAENTAVTGLPVPDSTAVSSGLAGFSTAASLAGAHEAVVSALKTVGGRFERMAQMCRTTADAFELSRAKS
;
A
#
# COMPACT_ATOMS: atom_id res chain seq x y z
N MET A 1 24.24 -8.83 -12.61
CA MET A 1 23.85 -8.67 -11.19
C MET A 1 23.60 -10.06 -10.61
N LYS A 2 24.16 -10.40 -9.44
CA LYS A 2 23.90 -11.68 -8.75
C LYS A 2 22.76 -11.47 -7.74
N ILE A 3 21.74 -12.32 -7.77
CA ILE A 3 20.65 -12.30 -6.79
C ILE A 3 21.18 -12.90 -5.47
N THR A 4 20.94 -12.22 -4.36
CA THR A 4 21.35 -12.65 -3.02
C THR A 4 20.20 -12.44 -2.03
N PRO A 5 20.07 -13.25 -0.96
CA PRO A 5 19.03 -13.03 0.04
C PRO A 5 19.01 -11.59 0.58
N ALA A 6 20.21 -11.00 0.78
CA ALA A 6 20.36 -9.62 1.21
C ALA A 6 19.76 -8.60 0.23
N ASN A 7 19.98 -8.73 -1.09
CA ASN A 7 19.41 -7.78 -2.05
C ASN A 7 17.91 -7.96 -2.25
N VAL A 8 17.38 -9.18 -2.06
CA VAL A 8 15.94 -9.45 -2.07
C VAL A 8 15.27 -8.82 -0.83
N ARG A 9 15.89 -8.93 0.35
CA ARG A 9 15.41 -8.23 1.56
C ARG A 9 15.44 -6.72 1.40
N GLY A 10 16.52 -6.17 0.85
CA GLY A 10 16.59 -4.74 0.53
C GLY A 10 15.50 -4.29 -0.46
N GLY A 11 15.10 -5.16 -1.39
CA GLY A 11 13.92 -4.95 -2.24
C GLY A 11 12.62 -4.90 -1.45
N ALA A 12 12.42 -5.82 -0.50
CA ALA A 12 11.27 -5.82 0.40
C ALA A 12 11.17 -4.54 1.23
N ASP A 13 12.31 -4.03 1.73
CA ASP A 13 12.35 -2.81 2.53
C ASP A 13 11.96 -1.58 1.69
N ARG A 14 12.42 -1.51 0.43
CA ARG A 14 11.98 -0.47 -0.51
C ARG A 14 10.48 -0.55 -0.77
N ILE A 15 9.94 -1.74 -1.00
CA ILE A 15 8.50 -1.94 -1.18
C ILE A 15 7.71 -1.48 0.07
N SER A 16 8.20 -1.74 1.28
CA SER A 16 7.58 -1.26 2.51
C SER A 16 7.69 0.26 2.69
N ALA A 17 8.77 0.89 2.22
CA ALA A 17 8.89 2.35 2.20
C ALA A 17 7.88 2.98 1.23
N GLU A 18 7.73 2.42 0.02
CA GLU A 18 6.73 2.87 -0.96
C GLU A 18 5.30 2.68 -0.43
N ASN A 19 5.03 1.57 0.26
CA ASN A 19 3.75 1.37 0.94
C ASN A 19 3.42 2.55 1.87
N THR A 20 4.37 2.90 2.73
CA THR A 20 4.24 3.99 3.70
C THR A 20 3.95 5.33 2.99
N ALA A 21 4.64 5.61 1.89
CA ALA A 21 4.43 6.82 1.10
C ALA A 21 3.02 6.85 0.48
N VAL A 22 2.57 5.74 -0.12
CA VAL A 22 1.27 5.66 -0.81
C VAL A 22 0.11 5.68 0.18
N THR A 23 0.16 4.89 1.25
CA THR A 23 -0.92 4.87 2.26
C THR A 23 -0.96 6.13 3.12
N GLY A 24 0.14 6.88 3.16
CA GLY A 24 0.24 8.17 3.85
C GLY A 24 -0.32 9.35 3.04
N LEU A 25 -0.77 9.14 1.80
CA LEU A 25 -1.37 10.20 1.01
C LEU A 25 -2.64 10.73 1.67
N PRO A 26 -2.76 12.05 1.90
CA PRO A 26 -3.97 12.62 2.48
C PRO A 26 -5.12 12.51 1.47
N VAL A 27 -6.26 11.99 1.93
CA VAL A 27 -7.52 12.09 1.18
C VAL A 27 -8.25 13.32 1.70
N PRO A 28 -8.52 14.33 0.84
CA PRO A 28 -9.24 15.53 1.27
C PRO A 28 -10.56 15.18 1.94
N ASP A 29 -10.78 15.73 3.14
CA ASP A 29 -12.05 15.60 3.84
C ASP A 29 -13.09 16.51 3.20
N SER A 30 -14.11 15.91 2.62
CA SER A 30 -15.22 16.60 1.99
C SER A 30 -16.31 17.06 2.96
N THR A 31 -16.26 16.65 4.22
CA THR A 31 -17.37 16.81 5.18
C THR A 31 -17.72 18.29 5.37
N ALA A 32 -16.70 19.16 5.47
CA ALA A 32 -16.89 20.61 5.60
C ALA A 32 -17.54 21.27 4.36
N VAL A 33 -17.30 20.75 3.16
CA VAL A 33 -17.85 21.29 1.91
C VAL A 33 -19.23 20.70 1.62
N SER A 34 -19.45 19.44 2.03
CA SER A 34 -20.72 18.73 1.80
C SER A 34 -21.92 19.38 2.50
N SER A 35 -21.70 20.05 3.64
CA SER A 35 -22.74 20.78 4.37
C SER A 35 -23.28 21.99 3.60
N GLY A 36 -22.39 22.73 2.90
CA GLY A 36 -22.78 23.83 2.01
C GLY A 36 -23.46 23.38 0.72
N LEU A 37 -23.36 22.09 0.40
CA LEU A 37 -23.98 21.45 -0.77
C LEU A 37 -25.20 20.59 -0.38
N ALA A 38 -25.70 20.71 0.85
CA ALA A 38 -26.85 19.93 1.31
C ALA A 38 -28.07 20.13 0.38
N GLY A 39 -28.67 19.03 -0.05
CA GLY A 39 -29.77 19.03 -1.03
C GLY A 39 -29.34 18.93 -2.49
N PHE A 40 -28.04 19.05 -2.81
CA PHE A 40 -27.49 18.82 -4.14
C PHE A 40 -26.93 17.40 -4.28
N SER A 41 -27.12 16.78 -5.45
CA SER A 41 -26.55 15.44 -5.74
C SER A 41 -25.02 15.40 -5.63
N THR A 42 -24.35 16.53 -5.89
CA THR A 42 -22.90 16.68 -5.79
C THR A 42 -22.35 16.40 -4.40
N ALA A 43 -23.12 16.67 -3.33
CA ALA A 43 -22.70 16.35 -1.95
C ALA A 43 -22.51 14.85 -1.75
N ALA A 44 -23.44 14.03 -2.26
CA ALA A 44 -23.35 12.57 -2.18
C ALA A 44 -22.20 12.03 -3.05
N SER A 45 -22.00 12.58 -4.25
CA SER A 45 -20.88 12.21 -5.12
C SER A 45 -19.52 12.48 -4.47
N LEU A 46 -19.41 13.56 -3.70
CA LEU A 46 -18.17 13.94 -3.03
C LEU A 46 -17.84 13.00 -1.86
N ALA A 47 -18.84 12.62 -1.05
CA ALA A 47 -18.67 11.63 0.01
C ALA A 47 -18.30 10.25 -0.57
N GLY A 48 -19.00 9.80 -1.62
CA GLY A 48 -18.68 8.55 -2.30
C GLY A 48 -17.28 8.54 -2.92
N ALA A 49 -16.82 9.66 -3.47
CA ALA A 49 -15.46 9.79 -3.99
C ALA A 49 -14.41 9.69 -2.87
N HIS A 50 -14.64 10.34 -1.72
CA HIS A 50 -13.76 10.23 -0.56
C HIS A 50 -13.61 8.77 -0.10
N GLU A 51 -14.72 8.07 0.12
CA GLU A 51 -14.72 6.67 0.53
C GLU A 51 -14.04 5.76 -0.49
N ALA A 52 -14.30 5.98 -1.78
CA ALA A 52 -13.68 5.21 -2.87
C ALA A 52 -12.16 5.37 -2.88
N VAL A 53 -11.65 6.59 -2.71
CA VAL A 53 -10.20 6.85 -2.66
C VAL A 53 -9.57 6.22 -1.42
N VAL A 54 -10.18 6.37 -0.24
CA VAL A 54 -9.70 5.73 1.01
C VAL A 54 -9.63 4.21 0.85
N SER A 55 -10.68 3.61 0.29
CA SER A 55 -10.74 2.16 0.03
C SER A 55 -9.67 1.70 -0.96
N ALA A 56 -9.45 2.47 -2.03
CA ALA A 56 -8.42 2.19 -3.01
C ALA A 56 -7.01 2.23 -2.39
N LEU A 57 -6.70 3.25 -1.58
CA LEU A 57 -5.41 3.36 -0.89
C LEU A 57 -5.17 2.20 0.07
N LYS A 58 -6.19 1.77 0.84
CA LYS A 58 -6.11 0.57 1.69
C LYS A 58 -5.83 -0.70 0.88
N THR A 59 -6.53 -0.86 -0.25
CA THR A 59 -6.36 -2.03 -1.14
C THR A 59 -4.95 -2.07 -1.72
N VAL A 60 -4.45 -0.93 -2.18
CA VAL A 60 -3.08 -0.81 -2.71
C VAL A 60 -2.05 -1.08 -1.61
N GLY A 61 -2.28 -0.57 -0.39
CA GLY A 61 -1.38 -0.81 0.72
C GLY A 61 -1.23 -2.30 1.06
N GLY A 62 -2.34 -3.03 1.14
CA GLY A 62 -2.32 -4.48 1.35
C GLY A 62 -1.58 -5.26 0.24
N ARG A 63 -1.57 -4.74 -1.00
CA ARG A 63 -0.79 -5.35 -2.10
C ARG A 63 0.71 -5.15 -1.89
N PHE A 64 1.15 -3.96 -1.50
CA PHE A 64 2.55 -3.70 -1.19
C PHE A 64 3.04 -4.55 -0.01
N GLU A 65 2.24 -4.69 1.05
CA GLU A 65 2.55 -5.56 2.18
C GLU A 65 2.77 -7.01 1.73
N ARG A 66 1.85 -7.54 0.90
CA ARG A 66 1.96 -8.89 0.36
C ARG A 66 3.21 -9.06 -0.51
N MET A 67 3.53 -8.08 -1.35
CA MET A 67 4.74 -8.11 -2.19
C MET A 67 6.02 -8.12 -1.34
N ALA A 68 6.11 -7.24 -0.34
CA ALA A 68 7.27 -7.19 0.56
C ALA A 68 7.42 -8.51 1.31
N GLN A 69 6.31 -9.09 1.79
CA GLN A 69 6.33 -10.38 2.47
C GLN A 69 6.79 -11.52 1.55
N MET A 70 6.34 -11.54 0.29
CA MET A 70 6.81 -12.53 -0.68
C MET A 70 8.33 -12.45 -0.88
N CYS A 71 8.88 -11.25 -1.01
CA CYS A 71 10.33 -11.06 -1.10
C CYS A 71 11.07 -11.60 0.14
N ARG A 72 10.58 -11.30 1.35
CA ARG A 72 11.17 -11.82 2.60
C ARG A 72 11.14 -13.34 2.66
N THR A 73 9.97 -13.95 2.40
CA THR A 73 9.81 -15.41 2.37
C THR A 73 10.72 -16.06 1.33
N THR A 74 10.89 -15.43 0.15
CA THR A 74 11.83 -15.93 -0.87
C THR A 74 13.28 -15.87 -0.38
N ALA A 75 13.69 -14.78 0.27
CA ALA A 75 15.03 -14.67 0.83
C ALA A 75 15.30 -15.74 1.91
N ASP A 76 14.33 -15.98 2.79
CA ASP A 76 14.43 -16.99 3.84
C ASP A 76 14.53 -18.41 3.24
N ALA A 77 13.78 -18.70 2.18
CA ALA A 77 13.85 -19.99 1.48
C ALA A 77 15.23 -20.23 0.84
N PHE A 78 15.87 -19.19 0.28
CA PHE A 78 17.23 -19.30 -0.26
C PHE A 78 18.28 -19.59 0.81
N GLU A 79 18.16 -18.99 1.99
CA GLU A 79 19.09 -19.26 3.08
C GLU A 79 18.89 -20.67 3.64
N LEU A 80 17.64 -21.10 3.77
CA LEU A 80 17.30 -22.45 4.22
C LEU A 80 17.80 -23.53 3.26
N SER A 81 17.70 -23.32 1.94
CA SER A 81 18.19 -24.28 0.94
C SER A 81 19.72 -24.38 0.95
N ARG A 82 20.40 -23.25 1.13
CA ARG A 82 21.86 -23.21 1.26
C ARG A 82 22.36 -23.89 2.54
N ALA A 83 21.63 -23.79 3.66
CA ALA A 83 22.02 -24.43 4.91
C ALA A 83 21.90 -25.97 4.88
N LYS A 84 21.20 -26.53 3.88
CA LYS A 84 21.00 -27.97 3.67
C LYS A 84 21.94 -28.58 2.62
N SER A 85 22.76 -27.76 1.96
CA SER A 85 23.75 -28.16 0.94
C SER A 85 25.14 -28.22 1.52
#